data_AF-A0A1V8RLR2-F1
#
_entry.id   AF-A0A1V8RLR2-F1
#
_cell.length_a   1.000
_cell.length_b   1.000
_cell.length_c   1.000
_cell.angle_alpha   90.00
_cell.angle_beta   90.00
_cell.angle_gamma   90.00
#
_symmetry.space_group_name_H-M   'P 1'
#
loop_
_entity.id
_entity.type
_entity.pdbx_description
1 polymer ?
#
loop_
_entity_poly.entity_id
_entity_poly.type
_entity_poly.pdbx_seq_one_letter_code
_entity_poly.pdbx_strand_id
1 'polypeptide(L)'
;MQKQEFPRSRASSAAGMPGGLLTRQQRSLLRTALAGRLLAVCYGAGVDSTALLLALKLADLRPGIITFADLLSEKPETIAHLERMQSILARWGWPPITISRKRTLPGTGYDDLYGNCIANETLPSLAFGMRSCSLGPV
;
A
#
# COMPACT_ATOMS: atom_id res chain seq x y z
N MET A 1 10.11 -39.91 8.66
CA MET A 1 9.12 -39.68 7.58
C MET A 1 7.78 -39.33 8.21
N GLN A 2 7.44 -38.05 8.29
CA GLN A 2 6.06 -37.59 8.41
C GLN A 2 5.92 -36.34 7.54
N LYS A 3 5.26 -36.50 6.39
CA LYS A 3 4.85 -35.39 5.53
C LYS A 3 3.61 -34.77 6.16
N GLN A 4 3.74 -33.59 6.74
CA GLN A 4 2.59 -32.76 7.09
C GLN A 4 2.17 -31.97 5.84
N GLU A 5 1.08 -32.41 5.22
CA GLU A 5 0.42 -31.70 4.14
C GLU A 5 -0.40 -30.54 4.71
N PHE A 6 0.07 -29.31 4.47
CA PHE A 6 -0.69 -28.09 4.73
C PHE A 6 -1.89 -28.04 3.77
N PRO A 7 -3.13 -27.87 4.27
CA PRO A 7 -4.30 -27.84 3.41
C PRO A 7 -4.25 -26.59 2.52
N ARG A 8 -4.29 -26.80 1.19
CA ARG A 8 -4.47 -25.73 0.21
C ARG A 8 -5.81 -25.05 0.50
N SER A 9 -5.74 -23.89 1.15
CA SER A 9 -6.85 -22.94 1.26
C SER A 9 -7.38 -22.68 -0.15
N ARG A 10 -8.59 -23.18 -0.43
CA ARG A 10 -9.34 -22.77 -1.62
C ARG A 10 -9.64 -21.30 -1.46
N ALA A 11 -8.98 -20.47 -2.25
CA ALA A 11 -9.31 -19.07 -2.38
C ALA A 11 -10.81 -19.00 -2.75
N SER A 12 -11.63 -18.49 -1.82
CA SER A 12 -13.00 -18.12 -2.13
C SER A 12 -12.95 -17.21 -3.34
N SER A 13 -13.59 -17.61 -4.43
CA SER A 13 -13.76 -16.73 -5.58
C SER A 13 -14.37 -15.43 -5.08
N ALA A 14 -13.79 -14.31 -5.48
CA ALA A 14 -14.25 -12.99 -5.10
C ALA A 14 -15.61 -12.74 -5.77
N ALA A 15 -16.68 -13.27 -5.16
CA ALA A 15 -18.05 -12.96 -5.53
C ALA A 15 -18.28 -11.48 -5.22
N GLY A 16 -18.30 -10.65 -6.27
CA GLY A 16 -18.61 -9.22 -6.18
C GLY A 16 -17.71 -8.27 -7.00
N MET A 17 -16.65 -8.74 -7.67
CA MET A 17 -15.85 -7.88 -8.54
C MET A 17 -16.37 -7.96 -9.99
N PRO A 18 -16.69 -6.84 -10.66
CA PRO A 18 -17.21 -6.85 -12.03
C PRO A 18 -16.23 -7.57 -12.95
N GLY A 19 -16.72 -8.60 -13.65
CA GLY A 19 -15.97 -9.28 -14.68
C GLY A 19 -15.63 -8.28 -15.79
N GLY A 20 -14.38 -7.81 -15.84
CA GLY A 20 -13.93 -6.90 -16.90
C GLY A 20 -12.76 -5.97 -16.57
N LEU A 21 -12.39 -5.79 -15.29
CA LEU A 21 -11.41 -4.75 -14.93
C LEU A 21 -9.99 -5.00 -15.49
N LEU A 22 -9.56 -6.26 -15.57
CA LEU A 22 -8.32 -6.68 -16.22
C LEU A 22 -8.61 -7.83 -17.18
N THR A 23 -8.11 -7.72 -18.40
CA THR A 23 -8.18 -8.79 -19.41
C THR A 23 -7.38 -10.01 -18.98
N ARG A 24 -7.65 -11.18 -19.58
CA ARG A 24 -6.87 -12.41 -19.33
C ARG A 24 -5.39 -12.20 -19.65
N GLN A 25 -5.10 -11.47 -20.72
CA GLN A 25 -3.73 -11.15 -21.11
C GLN A 25 -3.02 -10.28 -20.08
N GLN A 26 -3.67 -9.21 -19.59
CA GLN A 26 -3.08 -8.34 -18.55
C GLN A 26 -2.78 -9.11 -17.26
N ARG A 27 -3.69 -10.00 -16.83
CA ARG A 27 -3.46 -10.88 -15.67
C ARG A 27 -2.29 -11.84 -15.90
N SER A 28 -2.21 -12.43 -17.10
CA SER A 28 -1.11 -13.31 -17.48
C SER A 28 0.24 -12.58 -17.43
N LEU A 29 0.32 -11.38 -17.99
CA LEU A 29 1.53 -10.56 -17.97
C LEU A 29 1.97 -10.20 -16.54
N LEU A 30 1.04 -9.80 -15.68
CA LEU A 30 1.32 -9.53 -14.27
C LEU A 30 1.86 -10.77 -13.55
N ARG A 31 1.23 -11.93 -13.75
CA ARG A 31 1.68 -13.19 -13.15
C ARG A 31 3.06 -13.59 -13.67
N THR A 32 3.31 -13.50 -14.97
CA THR A 32 4.63 -13.80 -15.54
C THR A 32 5.72 -12.89 -14.98
N ALA A 33 5.42 -11.60 -14.79
CA ALA A 33 6.39 -10.66 -14.25
C ALA A 33 6.69 -10.86 -12.76
N LEU A 34 5.70 -11.29 -11.96
CA LEU A 34 5.76 -11.20 -10.49
C LEU A 34 5.63 -12.53 -9.75
N ALA A 35 5.13 -13.60 -10.38
CA ALA A 35 4.93 -14.88 -9.70
C ALA A 35 6.27 -15.47 -9.23
N GLY A 36 6.26 -16.11 -8.05
CA GLY A 36 7.46 -16.67 -7.44
C GLY A 36 8.40 -15.64 -6.79
N ARG A 37 8.08 -14.34 -6.83
CA ARG A 37 8.85 -13.28 -6.18
C ARG A 37 8.21 -12.86 -4.86
N LEU A 38 9.03 -12.36 -3.94
CA LEU A 38 8.53 -11.65 -2.76
C LEU A 38 8.06 -10.26 -3.17
N LEU A 39 6.81 -9.93 -2.85
CA LEU A 39 6.19 -8.66 -3.18
C LEU A 39 6.02 -7.82 -1.91
N ALA A 40 6.58 -6.62 -1.92
CA ALA A 40 6.37 -5.58 -0.93
C ALA A 40 5.64 -4.42 -1.59
N VAL A 41 4.51 -4.00 -1.01
CA VAL A 41 3.70 -2.91 -1.55
C VAL A 41 3.81 -1.70 -0.64
N CYS A 42 4.34 -0.60 -1.17
CA CYS A 42 4.28 0.72 -0.54
C CYS A 42 2.90 1.33 -0.86
N TYR A 43 1.97 1.22 0.08
CA TYR A 43 0.62 1.71 -0.06
C TYR A 43 0.55 3.16 0.40
N GLY A 44 0.38 4.11 -0.53
CA GLY A 44 0.29 5.54 -0.23
C GLY A 44 -1.13 6.05 0.02
N ALA A 45 -2.13 5.15 0.13
CA ALA A 45 -3.55 5.49 0.27
C ALA A 45 -4.15 6.34 -0.88
N GLY A 46 -3.45 6.48 -2.00
CA GLY A 46 -3.94 7.14 -3.21
C GLY A 46 -4.61 6.18 -4.20
N VAL A 47 -5.13 6.74 -5.30
CA VAL A 47 -5.84 6.00 -6.35
C VAL A 47 -4.98 4.88 -6.95
N ASP A 48 -3.76 5.20 -7.41
CA ASP A 48 -2.90 4.24 -8.09
C ASP A 48 -2.46 3.10 -7.18
N SER A 49 -2.05 3.41 -5.95
CA SER A 49 -1.67 2.40 -4.97
C SER A 49 -2.83 1.49 -4.56
N THR A 50 -4.07 2.02 -4.61
CA THR A 50 -5.28 1.23 -4.38
C THR A 50 -5.59 0.34 -5.58
N ALA A 51 -5.49 0.88 -6.79
CA ALA A 51 -5.64 0.13 -8.04
C ALA A 51 -4.62 -1.02 -8.14
N LEU A 52 -3.38 -0.80 -7.70
CA LEU A 52 -2.35 -1.83 -7.62
C LEU A 52 -2.77 -3.01 -6.74
N LEU A 53 -3.31 -2.76 -5.54
CA LEU A 53 -3.80 -3.83 -4.66
C LEU A 53 -4.94 -4.63 -5.31
N LEU A 54 -5.87 -3.95 -6.00
CA LEU A 54 -6.92 -4.61 -6.76
C LEU A 54 -6.35 -5.44 -7.92
N ALA A 55 -5.40 -4.90 -8.68
CA ALA A 55 -4.78 -5.59 -9.80
C ALA A 55 -4.07 -6.88 -9.35
N LEU A 56 -3.32 -6.82 -8.24
CA LEU A 56 -2.71 -7.99 -7.61
C LEU A 56 -3.77 -9.01 -7.17
N LYS A 57 -4.87 -8.55 -6.57
CA LYS A 57 -5.98 -9.44 -6.17
C LYS A 57 -6.63 -10.13 -7.37
N LEU A 58 -6.87 -9.41 -8.47
CA LEU A 58 -7.46 -9.92 -9.71
C LEU A 58 -6.51 -10.87 -10.47
N ALA A 59 -5.20 -10.69 -10.31
CA ALA A 59 -4.16 -11.56 -10.85
C ALA A 59 -3.81 -12.74 -9.91
N ASP A 60 -4.46 -12.83 -8.74
CA ASP A 60 -4.18 -13.85 -7.71
C ASP A 60 -2.69 -13.86 -7.31
N LEU A 61 -2.17 -12.67 -7.04
CA LEU A 61 -0.84 -12.39 -6.49
C LEU A 61 -1.00 -11.75 -5.12
N ARG A 62 -0.42 -12.36 -4.09
CA ARG A 62 -0.51 -11.87 -2.71
C ARG A 62 0.80 -11.18 -2.31
N PRO A 63 0.76 -9.90 -1.86
CA PRO A 63 1.91 -9.26 -1.26
C PRO A 63 2.26 -9.90 0.10
N GLY A 64 3.55 -10.00 0.38
CA GLY A 64 4.06 -10.47 1.67
C GLY A 64 4.00 -9.39 2.75
N ILE A 65 4.15 -8.13 2.35
CA ILE A 65 4.04 -6.96 3.22
C ILE A 65 3.38 -5.80 2.47
N ILE A 66 2.57 -5.03 3.20
CA ILE A 66 1.98 -3.78 2.74
C ILE A 66 2.35 -2.72 3.78
N THR A 67 2.92 -1.59 3.35
CA THR A 67 3.36 -0.52 4.25
C THR A 67 2.67 0.80 3.94
N PHE A 68 2.40 1.61 4.95
CA PHE A 68 1.95 3.00 4.81
C PHE A 68 2.86 3.90 5.64
N ALA A 69 3.33 5.01 5.07
CA ALA A 69 4.17 5.97 5.77
C ALA A 69 3.28 7.05 6.40
N ASP A 70 3.13 7.00 7.72
CA ASP A 70 2.32 7.94 8.49
C ASP A 70 3.21 9.10 8.98
N LEU A 71 2.91 10.30 8.48
CA LEU A 71 3.60 11.55 8.80
C LEU A 71 2.93 12.32 9.95
N LEU A 72 1.90 11.74 10.57
CA LEU A 72 1.07 12.35 11.62
C LEU A 72 0.33 13.63 11.18
N SER A 73 0.35 13.95 9.89
CA SER A 73 -0.26 15.13 9.28
C SER A 73 -1.19 14.77 8.11
N GLU A 74 -1.66 13.53 8.06
CA GLU A 74 -2.56 13.06 7.01
C GLU A 74 -3.98 13.61 7.19
N LYS A 75 -4.71 13.70 6.08
CA LYS A 75 -6.11 14.14 6.12
C LYS A 75 -6.99 13.09 6.82
N PRO A 76 -8.04 13.49 7.56
CA PRO A 76 -8.99 12.55 8.17
C PRO A 76 -9.58 11.54 7.18
N GLU A 77 -9.84 11.96 5.94
CA GLU A 77 -10.36 11.11 4.89
C GLU A 77 -9.36 10.02 4.46
N THR A 78 -8.05 10.32 4.49
CA THR A 78 -6.99 9.34 4.25
C THR A 78 -7.00 8.27 5.33
N ILE A 79 -7.15 8.67 6.60
CA ILE A 79 -7.21 7.73 7.73
C ILE A 79 -8.45 6.82 7.61
N ALA A 80 -9.63 7.40 7.34
CA ALA A 80 -10.83 6.61 7.11
C ALA A 80 -10.71 5.65 5.91
N HIS A 81 -9.95 6.05 4.88
CA HIS A 81 -9.65 5.18 3.73
C HIS A 81 -8.75 4.02 4.11
N LEU A 82 -7.72 4.24 4.93
CA LEU A 82 -6.88 3.18 5.47
C LEU A 82 -7.71 2.15 6.24
N GLU A 83 -8.62 2.57 7.10
CA GLU A 83 -9.49 1.66 7.88
C GLU A 83 -10.39 0.80 6.98
N ARG A 84 -10.98 1.40 5.93
CA ARG A 84 -11.76 0.65 4.94
C ARG A 84 -10.88 -0.38 4.21
N MET A 85 -9.67 0.01 3.83
CA MET A 85 -8.75 -0.89 3.14
C MET A 85 -8.23 -2.00 4.03
N GLN A 86 -7.94 -1.74 5.31
CA GLN A 86 -7.63 -2.77 6.32
C GLN A 86 -8.74 -3.82 6.36
N SER A 87 -10.00 -3.39 6.40
CA SER A 87 -11.16 -4.28 6.43
C SER A 87 -11.27 -5.14 5.16
N ILE A 88 -10.99 -4.55 3.98
CA ILE A 88 -10.97 -5.27 2.69
C ILE A 88 -9.84 -6.31 2.65
N LEU A 89 -8.63 -5.94 3.08
CA LEU A 89 -7.47 -6.83 3.12
C LEU A 89 -7.71 -8.02 4.04
N ALA A 90 -8.31 -7.78 5.22
CA ALA A 90 -8.72 -8.84 6.15
C ALA A 90 -9.70 -9.81 5.49
N ARG A 91 -10.72 -9.31 4.78
CA ARG A 91 -11.68 -10.14 4.03
C ARG A 91 -11.02 -10.95 2.92
N TRP A 92 -9.92 -10.46 2.34
CA TRP A 92 -9.13 -11.20 1.36
C TRP A 92 -8.15 -12.20 1.98
N GLY A 93 -7.99 -12.21 3.30
CA GLY A 93 -6.98 -13.00 4.01
C GLY A 93 -5.56 -12.49 3.77
N TRP A 94 -5.39 -11.21 3.43
CA TRP A 94 -4.10 -10.56 3.15
C TRP A 94 -3.49 -9.98 4.42
N PRO A 95 -2.15 -9.73 4.44
CA PRO A 95 -1.53 -9.06 5.57
C PRO A 95 -2.12 -7.65 5.77
N PRO A 96 -2.19 -7.16 7.02
CA PRO A 96 -2.60 -5.78 7.29
C PRO A 96 -1.53 -4.80 6.77
N ILE A 97 -1.96 -3.56 6.57
CA ILE A 97 -1.09 -2.41 6.32
C ILE A 97 -0.26 -2.16 7.58
N THR A 98 1.05 -2.22 7.41
CA THR A 98 2.04 -1.89 8.44
C THR A 98 2.32 -0.40 8.42
N ILE A 99 1.99 0.28 9.51
CA ILE A 99 2.21 1.73 9.62
C ILE A 99 3.66 1.98 10.02
N SER A 100 4.41 2.65 9.15
CA SER A 100 5.75 3.15 9.44
C SER A 100 5.66 4.62 9.84
N ARG A 101 6.12 4.95 11.04
CA ARG A 101 6.18 6.33 11.54
C ARG A 101 7.62 6.76 11.69
N LYS A 102 7.93 7.96 11.22
CA LYS A 102 9.21 8.60 11.51
C LYS A 102 9.24 8.95 12.99
N ARG A 103 10.29 8.54 13.69
CA ARG A 103 10.64 9.08 15.02
C ARG A 103 11.83 10.00 14.86
N THR A 104 11.70 11.21 15.37
CA THR A 104 12.77 12.20 15.37
C THR A 104 13.85 11.82 16.38
N LEU A 105 15.05 12.34 16.18
CA LEU A 105 16.16 12.12 17.11
C LEU A 105 15.92 12.92 18.40
N PRO A 106 16.43 12.44 19.55
CA PRO A 106 16.39 13.23 20.78
C PRO A 106 16.96 14.64 20.57
N GLY A 107 16.23 15.67 21.03
CA GLY A 107 16.60 17.07 20.83
C GLY A 107 16.02 17.73 19.56
N THR A 108 15.28 16.99 18.74
CA THR A 108 14.52 17.59 17.62
C THR A 108 13.30 18.34 18.15
N GLY A 109 13.13 19.62 17.79
CA GLY A 109 12.05 20.48 18.27
C GLY A 109 10.67 20.29 17.59
N TYR A 110 10.44 19.16 16.92
CA TYR A 110 9.19 18.85 16.23
C TYR A 110 8.99 17.33 16.14
N ASP A 111 7.72 16.91 16.05
CA ASP A 111 7.32 15.49 16.05
C ASP A 111 6.67 15.03 14.73
N ASP A 112 6.21 15.97 13.89
CA ASP A 112 5.53 15.69 12.64
C ASP A 112 6.08 16.52 11.47
N LEU A 113 5.54 16.28 10.27
CA LEU A 113 5.97 17.00 9.07
C LEU A 113 5.59 18.50 9.12
N TYR A 114 4.48 18.85 9.76
CA TYR A 114 4.02 20.23 9.83
C TYR A 114 4.92 21.06 10.74
N GLY A 115 5.23 20.56 11.94
CA GLY A 115 6.19 21.13 12.87
C GLY A 115 7.59 21.22 12.27
N ASN A 116 8.01 20.24 11.46
CA ASN A 116 9.25 20.35 10.70
C ASN A 116 9.24 21.56 9.74
N CYS A 117 8.14 21.76 9.03
CA CYS A 117 7.98 22.89 8.10
C CYS A 117 8.03 24.23 8.84
N ILE A 118 7.27 24.36 9.94
CA ILE A 118 7.26 25.58 10.75
C ILE A 118 8.63 25.86 11.38
N ALA A 119 9.26 24.86 11.99
CA ALA A 119 10.53 25.04 12.70
C ALA A 119 11.71 25.41 11.78
N ASN A 120 11.64 25.02 10.50
CA ASN A 120 12.69 25.32 9.53
C ASN A 120 12.26 26.40 8.51
N GLU A 121 11.13 27.08 8.75
CA GLU A 121 10.56 28.08 7.84
C GLU A 121 10.49 27.59 6.38
N THR A 122 10.16 26.31 6.21
CA THR A 122 10.20 25.60 4.93
C THR A 122 8.82 25.05 4.58
N LEU A 123 8.63 24.72 3.32
CA LEU A 123 7.50 23.91 2.84
C LEU A 123 7.95 22.45 2.65
N PRO A 124 7.00 21.50 2.51
CA PRO A 124 7.32 20.15 2.08
C PRO A 124 8.07 20.17 0.73
N SER A 125 8.98 19.23 0.52
CA SER A 125 9.86 19.21 -0.67
C SER A 125 9.12 19.27 -2.00
N LEU A 126 7.87 18.78 -2.03
CA LEU A 126 6.97 18.87 -3.17
C LEU A 126 6.72 20.33 -3.63
N ALA A 127 6.59 21.27 -2.70
CA ALA A 127 6.37 22.69 -3.00
C ALA A 127 7.57 23.32 -3.71
N PHE A 128 8.77 22.78 -3.52
CA PHE A 128 10.00 23.23 -4.18
C PHE A 128 10.33 22.42 -5.46
N GLY A 129 9.41 21.57 -5.94
CA GLY A 129 9.66 20.68 -7.08
C GLY A 129 10.65 19.54 -6.79
N MET A 130 11.12 19.41 -5.55
CA MET A 130 12.04 18.35 -5.12
C MET A 130 11.24 17.12 -4.72
N ARG A 131 10.95 16.26 -5.70
CA ARG A 131 10.20 15.02 -5.52
C ARG A 131 10.98 13.82 -6.04
N SER A 132 11.16 12.81 -5.20
CA SER A 132 11.65 11.48 -5.59
C SER A 132 10.54 10.42 -5.65
N CYS A 133 9.38 10.70 -5.03
CA CYS A 133 8.33 9.70 -4.77
C CYS A 133 6.93 10.11 -5.23
N SER A 134 6.73 11.28 -5.84
CA SER A 134 5.42 11.74 -6.33
C SER A 134 5.46 12.13 -7.80
N LEU A 135 4.37 11.86 -8.51
CA LEU A 135 4.15 12.29 -9.89
C LEU A 135 3.23 13.51 -9.88
N GLY A 136 3.67 14.59 -10.51
CA GLY A 136 2.85 15.76 -10.84
C GLY A 136 3.40 16.42 -12.10
N PRO A 137 2.66 17.28 -12.80
CA PRO A 137 3.25 18.11 -13.84
C PRO A 137 4.35 19.01 -13.23
N VAL A 138 5.40 19.25 -14.01
CA VAL A 138 6.30 20.41 -13.83
C VAL A 138 5.70 21.60 -14.55
#